data_AF-K0ESQ0-F1
#
_entry.id   AF-K0ESQ0-F1
#
_cell.length_a   1.000
_cell.length_b   1.000
_cell.length_c   1.000
_cell.angle_alpha   90.00
_cell.angle_beta   90.00
_cell.angle_gamma   90.00
#
_symmetry.space_group_name_H-M   'P 1'
#
loop_
_entity.id
_entity.type
_entity.pdbx_description
1 polymer ?
#
loop_
_entity_poly.entity_id
_entity_poly.type
_entity_poly.pdbx_seq_one_letter_code
_entity_poly.pdbx_strand_id
1 'polypeptide(L)'
;MPIPAFTVDEHANSTIHGSAYHLFPTDDAPVRGRVFVDMAEHTVIIDGRRESRPAVEFQFFGLQVDGRPLGNPRCTSAFHPFSIGVGSMVSLGEPGALRLHLGQRVTDISDTVTGLLTDLLTAISVEFLTDYRVARHRHWAAEQLRVQANSLHDQARVLEQQAKRAALHAQAHAEASYALLASTHTPLSA
;
A
#
# COMPACT_ATOMS: atom_id res chain seq x y z
N MET A 1 26.25 -15.99 6.57
CA MET A 1 25.19 -17.00 6.46
C MET A 1 24.94 -17.24 4.98
N PRO A 2 24.57 -18.46 4.57
CA PRO A 2 24.31 -18.75 3.16
C PRO A 2 23.06 -18.00 2.70
N ILE A 3 23.20 -17.18 1.66
CA ILE A 3 22.09 -16.44 1.05
C ILE A 3 21.67 -17.23 -0.18
N PRO A 4 20.39 -17.60 -0.35
CA PRO A 4 19.96 -18.26 -1.57
C PRO A 4 20.24 -17.36 -2.77
N ALA A 5 20.72 -17.94 -3.86
CA ALA A 5 21.02 -17.16 -5.06
C ALA A 5 19.73 -16.69 -5.74
N PHE A 6 19.66 -15.41 -6.05
CA PHE A 6 18.55 -14.84 -6.80
C PHE A 6 19.04 -13.84 -7.84
N THR A 7 18.28 -13.68 -8.93
CA THR A 7 18.53 -12.65 -9.95
C THR A 7 17.23 -11.96 -10.34
N VAL A 8 17.33 -10.69 -10.71
CA VAL A 8 16.19 -9.93 -11.22
C VAL A 8 15.74 -10.55 -12.56
N ASP A 9 14.43 -10.77 -12.69
CA ASP A 9 13.79 -11.20 -13.93
C ASP A 9 13.34 -9.97 -14.73
N GLU A 10 14.18 -9.54 -15.67
CA GLU A 10 13.89 -8.37 -16.53
C GLU A 10 12.68 -8.58 -17.47
N HIS A 11 12.25 -9.82 -17.68
CA HIS A 11 11.18 -10.17 -18.63
C HIS A 11 9.83 -10.41 -17.96
N ALA A 12 9.77 -10.42 -16.63
CA ALA A 12 8.52 -10.52 -15.91
C ALA A 12 7.80 -9.16 -15.88
N ASN A 13 6.47 -9.20 -16.06
CA ASN A 13 5.61 -8.05 -15.82
C ASN A 13 5.77 -7.60 -14.36
N SER A 14 6.65 -6.63 -14.14
CA SER A 14 6.73 -5.85 -12.91
C SER A 14 5.56 -4.87 -12.89
N THR A 15 4.91 -4.68 -11.74
CA THR A 15 4.07 -3.50 -11.53
C THR A 15 4.95 -2.26 -11.59
N ILE A 16 4.36 -1.06 -11.68
CA ILE A 16 5.09 0.21 -11.80
C ILE A 16 6.16 0.35 -10.70
N HIS A 17 5.94 -0.22 -9.51
CA HIS A 17 6.88 -0.14 -8.39
C HIS A 17 7.46 -1.50 -7.97
N GLY A 18 7.16 -2.57 -8.71
CA GLY A 18 7.58 -3.93 -8.40
C GLY A 18 8.80 -4.41 -9.19
N SER A 19 9.26 -5.61 -8.84
CA SER A 19 10.31 -6.35 -9.55
C SER A 19 10.05 -7.84 -9.32
N ALA A 20 10.40 -8.67 -10.30
CA ALA A 20 10.35 -10.11 -10.10
C ALA A 20 11.77 -10.66 -9.98
N TYR A 21 11.92 -11.74 -9.23
CA TYR A 21 13.18 -12.40 -9.00
C TYR A 21 13.04 -13.90 -9.26
N HIS A 22 14.05 -14.50 -9.90
CA HIS A 22 14.22 -15.94 -9.97
C HIS A 22 15.08 -16.41 -8.82
N LEU A 23 14.67 -17.50 -8.16
CA LEU A 23 15.39 -18.13 -7.05
C LEU A 23 16.04 -19.41 -7.55
N PHE A 24 17.36 -19.53 -7.36
CA PHE A 24 18.14 -20.69 -7.77
C PHE A 24 18.60 -21.48 -6.53
N PRO A 25 18.45 -22.82 -6.57
CA PRO A 25 18.96 -23.64 -5.48
C PRO A 25 20.48 -23.55 -5.44
N THR A 26 21.02 -23.45 -4.23
CA THR A 26 22.45 -23.54 -3.93
C THR A 26 22.68 -24.70 -2.97
N ASP A 27 23.92 -25.17 -2.84
CA ASP A 27 24.26 -26.27 -1.92
C ASP A 27 23.86 -25.95 -0.47
N ASP A 28 24.00 -24.69 -0.06
CA ASP A 28 23.67 -24.24 1.30
C ASP A 28 22.21 -23.83 1.48
N ALA A 29 21.51 -23.48 0.39
CA ALA A 29 20.12 -23.05 0.40
C ALA A 29 19.37 -23.62 -0.80
N PRO A 30 18.73 -24.79 -0.66
CA PRO A 30 18.03 -25.48 -1.74
C PRO A 30 16.64 -24.88 -1.99
N VAL A 31 16.58 -23.55 -2.17
CA VAL A 31 15.36 -22.79 -2.41
C VAL A 31 15.24 -22.51 -3.91
N ARG A 32 14.09 -22.84 -4.49
CA ARG A 32 13.79 -22.61 -5.91
C ARG A 32 12.40 -22.03 -6.08
N GLY A 33 12.23 -21.17 -7.07
CA GLY A 33 10.92 -20.61 -7.43
C GLY A 33 11.05 -19.26 -8.09
N ARG A 34 9.94 -18.54 -8.15
CA ARG A 34 9.90 -17.12 -8.53
C ARG A 34 9.24 -16.33 -7.43
N VAL A 35 9.69 -15.10 -7.21
CA VAL A 35 9.04 -14.18 -6.28
C VAL A 35 8.81 -12.86 -6.97
N PHE A 36 7.56 -12.40 -6.88
CA PHE A 36 7.19 -11.05 -7.25
C PHE A 36 7.27 -10.17 -6.00
N VAL A 37 7.88 -9.01 -6.15
CA VAL A 37 8.16 -8.09 -5.07
C VAL A 37 7.53 -6.76 -5.44
N ASP A 38 6.68 -6.23 -4.59
CA ASP A 38 6.08 -4.91 -4.79
C ASP A 38 6.32 -3.99 -3.60
N MET A 39 6.33 -2.69 -3.88
CA MET A 39 6.38 -1.69 -2.84
C MET A 39 5.02 -1.60 -2.16
N ALA A 40 5.04 -1.56 -0.83
CA ALA A 40 3.88 -1.32 0.00
C ALA A 40 4.20 -0.23 1.04
N GLU A 41 3.17 0.16 1.79
CA GLU A 41 3.31 1.08 2.91
C GLU A 41 2.69 0.47 4.16
N HIS A 42 3.30 0.73 5.30
CA HIS A 42 2.74 0.38 6.60
C HIS A 42 2.78 1.59 7.52
N THR A 43 1.93 1.59 8.55
CA THR A 43 1.84 2.70 9.50
C THR A 43 2.58 2.36 10.78
N VAL A 44 3.50 3.22 11.18
CA VAL A 44 4.17 3.17 12.49
C VAL A 44 3.79 4.39 13.32
N ILE A 45 4.00 4.30 14.63
CA ILE A 45 3.85 5.44 15.54
C ILE A 45 5.25 5.93 15.90
N ILE A 46 5.58 7.16 15.53
CA ILE A 46 6.83 7.85 15.86
C ILE A 46 6.44 9.16 16.54
N ASP A 47 6.99 9.42 17.72
CA ASP A 47 6.70 10.63 18.51
C ASP A 47 5.18 10.92 18.69
N GLY A 48 4.40 9.85 18.84
CA GLY A 48 2.94 9.92 19.00
C GLY A 48 2.15 10.20 17.71
N ARG A 49 2.82 10.31 16.56
CA ARG A 49 2.20 10.52 15.25
C ARG A 49 2.21 9.24 14.43
N ARG A 50 1.11 9.00 13.70
CA ARG A 50 1.04 7.93 12.72
C ARG A 50 1.74 8.37 11.45
N GLU A 51 2.77 7.63 11.05
CA GLU A 51 3.56 7.91 9.87
C GLU A 51 3.61 6.71 8.94
N SER A 52 3.46 6.96 7.64
CA SER A 52 3.61 5.93 6.60
C SER A 52 5.09 5.66 6.36
N ARG A 53 5.47 4.38 6.38
CA ARG A 53 6.83 3.90 6.19
C ARG A 53 6.86 2.81 5.12
N PRO A 54 8.00 2.64 4.44
CA PRO A 54 8.11 1.66 3.36
C PRO A 54 7.93 0.24 3.89
N ALA A 55 7.24 -0.56 3.09
CA ALA A 55 7.14 -2.00 3.23
C ALA A 55 7.31 -2.64 1.86
N VAL A 56 7.47 -3.96 1.87
CA VAL A 56 7.60 -4.78 0.67
C VAL A 56 6.66 -5.96 0.80
N GLU A 57 5.88 -6.20 -0.25
CA GLU A 57 5.05 -7.39 -0.39
C GLU A 57 5.75 -8.41 -1.29
N PHE A 58 5.79 -9.66 -0.83
CA PHE A 58 6.37 -10.77 -1.55
C PHE A 58 5.29 -11.77 -1.91
N GLN A 59 5.16 -12.06 -3.19
CA GLN A 59 4.28 -13.10 -3.70
C GLN A 59 5.11 -14.16 -4.40
N PHE A 60 5.23 -15.33 -3.77
CA PHE A 60 5.96 -16.45 -4.34
C PHE A 60 5.09 -17.23 -5.34
N PHE A 61 5.76 -17.80 -6.35
CA PHE A 61 5.18 -18.66 -7.35
C PHE A 61 6.03 -19.93 -7.49
N GLY A 62 5.43 -21.07 -7.15
CA GLY A 62 6.09 -22.38 -7.23
C GLY A 62 7.28 -22.49 -6.30
N LEU A 63 7.19 -21.96 -5.08
CA LEU A 63 8.26 -22.05 -4.10
C LEU A 63 8.49 -23.52 -3.71
N GLN A 64 9.75 -23.94 -3.82
CA GLN A 64 10.24 -25.24 -3.41
C GLN A 64 11.43 -25.06 -2.48
N VAL A 65 11.47 -25.85 -1.42
CA VAL A 65 12.63 -25.92 -0.51
C VAL A 65 12.99 -27.38 -0.34
N ASP A 66 14.24 -27.74 -0.65
CA ASP A 66 14.73 -29.12 -0.61
C ASP A 66 13.83 -30.09 -1.41
N GLY A 67 13.42 -29.67 -2.60
CA GLY A 67 12.50 -30.40 -3.48
C GLY A 67 11.04 -30.47 -3.00
N ARG A 68 10.72 -29.98 -1.79
CA ARG A 68 9.35 -29.97 -1.26
C ARG A 68 8.59 -28.72 -1.72
N PRO A 69 7.42 -28.85 -2.36
CA PRO A 69 6.63 -27.70 -2.77
C PRO A 69 5.97 -27.04 -1.56
N LEU A 70 6.26 -25.75 -1.34
CA LEU A 70 5.59 -24.92 -0.34
C LEU A 70 4.41 -24.11 -0.94
N GLY A 71 4.27 -24.16 -2.26
CA GLY A 71 3.22 -23.47 -3.00
C GLY A 71 3.56 -22.00 -3.22
N ASN A 72 2.58 -21.12 -2.96
CA ASN A 72 2.63 -19.69 -3.29
C ASN A 72 2.40 -18.82 -2.05
N PRO A 73 3.26 -18.88 -1.03
CA PRO A 73 3.10 -18.05 0.16
C PRO A 73 3.17 -16.56 -0.17
N ARG A 74 2.52 -15.76 0.67
CA ARG A 74 2.62 -14.30 0.68
C ARG A 74 3.33 -13.88 1.95
N CYS A 75 4.37 -13.08 1.80
CA CYS A 75 5.15 -12.55 2.92
C CYS A 75 5.18 -11.02 2.82
N THR A 76 5.44 -10.36 3.96
CA THR A 76 5.68 -8.91 3.98
C THR A 76 6.96 -8.60 4.75
N SER A 77 7.62 -7.52 4.37
CA SER A 77 8.78 -6.95 5.06
C SER A 77 8.52 -5.47 5.30
N ALA A 78 8.49 -5.05 6.56
CA ALA A 78 8.17 -3.69 6.93
C ALA A 78 9.39 -3.00 7.54
N PHE A 79 9.76 -1.82 7.03
CA PHE A 79 10.86 -1.04 7.59
C PHE A 79 10.39 -0.28 8.84
N HIS A 80 11.05 -0.54 9.98
CA HIS A 80 10.79 0.16 11.23
C HIS A 80 12.01 1.03 11.60
N PRO A 81 11.87 2.36 11.53
CA PRO A 81 12.96 3.27 11.87
C PRO A 81 13.30 3.15 13.36
N PHE A 82 14.58 3.30 13.68
CA PHE A 82 15.15 3.23 15.03
C PHE A 82 14.85 1.93 15.79
N SER A 83 14.45 0.88 15.08
CA SER A 83 14.17 -0.43 15.67
C SER A 83 15.33 -1.39 15.52
N ILE A 84 15.43 -2.33 16.45
CA ILE A 84 16.31 -3.49 16.37
C ILE A 84 15.49 -4.64 15.77
N GLY A 85 16.04 -5.30 14.76
CA GLY A 85 15.36 -6.35 14.00
C GLY A 85 16.31 -7.04 13.03
N VAL A 86 15.74 -7.76 12.07
CA VAL A 86 16.50 -8.41 10.99
C VAL A 86 16.78 -7.41 9.87
N GLY A 87 17.88 -7.58 9.14
CA GLY A 87 18.20 -6.72 8.00
C GLY A 87 18.35 -5.24 8.36
N SER A 88 19.34 -4.88 9.18
CA SER A 88 19.63 -3.49 9.48
C SER A 88 19.94 -2.73 8.19
N MET A 89 19.22 -1.64 7.96
CA MET A 89 19.35 -0.83 6.76
C MET A 89 19.03 0.63 7.03
N VAL A 90 19.40 1.49 6.08
CA VAL A 90 18.98 2.90 6.05
C VAL A 90 17.92 3.02 4.97
N SER A 91 16.80 3.64 5.31
CA SER A 91 15.74 3.98 4.36
C SER A 91 15.23 5.37 4.66
N LEU A 92 15.09 6.21 3.63
CA LEU A 92 14.72 7.62 3.76
C LEU A 92 15.68 8.41 4.67
N GLY A 93 16.95 8.02 4.72
CA GLY A 93 17.96 8.61 5.60
C GLY A 93 17.81 8.23 7.09
N GLU A 94 16.84 7.41 7.47
CA GLU A 94 16.66 6.93 8.84
C GLU A 94 17.28 5.54 8.99
N PRO A 95 18.07 5.28 10.04
CA PRO A 95 18.51 3.93 10.36
C PRO A 95 17.34 3.12 10.95
N GLY A 96 17.28 1.83 10.63
CA GLY A 96 16.27 0.95 11.18
C GLY A 96 16.52 -0.50 10.85
N ALA A 97 15.49 -1.30 11.01
CA ALA A 97 15.51 -2.72 10.71
C ALA A 97 14.18 -3.16 10.08
N LEU A 98 14.23 -4.31 9.44
CA LEU A 98 13.07 -4.95 8.84
C LEU A 98 12.35 -5.82 9.87
N ARG A 99 11.02 -5.84 9.77
CA ARG A 99 10.17 -6.83 10.41
C ARG A 99 9.52 -7.67 9.34
N LEU A 100 9.79 -8.97 9.39
CA LEU A 100 9.27 -9.93 8.43
C LEU A 100 8.01 -10.61 8.96
N HIS A 101 7.01 -10.78 8.10
CA HIS A 101 5.83 -11.58 8.36
C HIS A 101 5.68 -12.61 7.24
N LEU A 102 5.97 -13.88 7.56
CA LEU A 102 6.05 -14.98 6.59
C LEU A 102 4.68 -15.59 6.23
N GLY A 103 3.62 -15.19 6.94
CA GLY A 103 2.30 -15.82 6.85
C GLY A 103 2.24 -17.20 7.51
N GLN A 104 1.02 -17.65 7.85
CA GLN A 104 0.80 -18.88 8.64
C GLN A 104 1.36 -20.15 7.99
N ARG A 105 1.30 -20.27 6.65
CA ARG A 105 1.73 -21.49 5.96
C ARG A 105 3.23 -21.76 6.05
N VAL A 106 4.03 -20.71 6.24
CA VAL A 106 5.49 -20.83 6.25
C VAL A 106 5.98 -21.22 7.64
N THR A 107 5.35 -20.68 8.68
CA THR A 107 5.74 -20.90 10.08
C THR A 107 5.55 -22.34 10.55
N ASP A 108 4.69 -23.12 9.88
CA ASP A 108 4.34 -24.48 10.31
C ASP A 108 5.27 -25.58 9.77
N ILE A 109 6.23 -25.26 8.89
CA ILE A 109 6.98 -26.28 8.12
C ILE A 109 8.22 -26.78 8.88
N SER A 110 9.14 -25.87 9.24
CA SER A 110 10.33 -26.15 10.07
C SER A 110 11.09 -24.85 10.35
N ASP A 111 11.83 -24.82 11.46
CA ASP A 111 12.70 -23.68 11.81
C ASP A 111 13.77 -23.41 10.74
N THR A 112 14.32 -24.46 10.12
CA THR A 112 15.33 -24.34 9.06
C THR A 112 14.77 -23.64 7.82
N VAL A 113 13.58 -24.05 7.34
CA VAL A 113 12.91 -23.40 6.19
C VAL A 113 12.55 -21.95 6.53
N THR A 114 12.10 -21.72 7.76
CA THR A 114 11.77 -20.37 8.27
C THR A 114 13.02 -19.48 8.27
N GLY A 115 14.17 -19.98 8.73
CA GLY A 115 15.45 -19.26 8.70
C GLY A 115 15.88 -18.91 7.27
N LEU A 116 15.92 -19.91 6.37
CA LEU A 116 16.29 -19.70 4.97
C LEU A 116 15.40 -18.66 4.26
N LEU A 117 14.09 -18.70 4.50
CA LEU A 117 13.17 -17.72 3.93
C LEU A 117 13.32 -16.34 4.56
N THR A 118 13.61 -16.27 5.86
CA THR A 118 13.91 -15.01 6.55
C THR A 118 15.15 -14.34 5.95
N ASP A 119 16.19 -15.12 5.68
CA ASP A 119 17.43 -14.62 5.06
C ASP A 119 17.21 -14.17 3.62
N LEU A 120 16.47 -14.97 2.84
CA LEU A 120 16.10 -14.62 1.47
C LEU A 120 15.32 -13.30 1.41
N LEU A 121 14.26 -13.19 2.20
CA LEU A 121 13.40 -12.01 2.22
C LEU A 121 14.16 -10.79 2.71
N THR A 122 15.07 -10.97 3.66
CA THR A 122 15.95 -9.90 4.14
C THR A 122 16.86 -9.42 3.00
N ALA A 123 17.54 -10.34 2.31
CA ALA A 123 18.45 -10.01 1.21
C ALA A 123 17.73 -9.27 0.07
N ILE A 124 16.58 -9.80 -0.38
CA ILE A 124 15.78 -9.16 -1.42
C ILE A 124 15.24 -7.81 -0.94
N SER A 125 14.77 -7.70 0.31
CA SER A 125 14.27 -6.43 0.86
C SER A 125 15.35 -5.34 0.86
N VAL A 126 16.57 -5.67 1.28
CA VAL A 126 17.69 -4.72 1.35
C VAL A 126 18.09 -4.24 -0.05
N GLU A 127 18.08 -5.13 -1.04
CA GLU A 127 18.35 -4.76 -2.44
C GLU A 127 17.21 -3.94 -3.06
N PHE A 128 15.96 -4.29 -2.74
CA PHE A 128 14.77 -3.69 -3.34
C PHE A 128 14.42 -2.31 -2.72
N LEU A 129 14.54 -2.16 -1.40
CA LEU A 129 14.20 -0.94 -0.66
C LEU A 129 15.29 0.14 -0.76
N THR A 130 15.56 0.60 -1.98
CA THR A 130 16.45 1.74 -2.20
C THR A 130 15.71 3.05 -1.93
N ASP A 131 16.44 4.05 -1.41
CA ASP A 131 15.89 5.39 -1.15
C ASP A 131 15.19 5.99 -2.38
N TYR A 132 15.75 5.77 -3.57
CA TYR A 132 15.14 6.22 -4.82
C TYR A 132 13.79 5.54 -5.09
N ARG A 133 13.69 4.21 -4.95
CA ARG A 133 12.44 3.47 -5.15
C ARG A 133 11.38 3.90 -4.13
N VAL A 134 11.78 4.04 -2.87
CA VAL A 134 10.88 4.50 -1.80
C VAL A 134 10.42 5.94 -2.05
N ALA A 135 11.32 6.86 -2.38
CA ALA A 135 10.97 8.25 -2.69
C ALA A 135 10.03 8.35 -3.89
N ARG A 136 10.28 7.58 -4.96
CA ARG A 136 9.40 7.52 -6.14
C ARG A 136 8.02 6.99 -5.79
N HIS A 137 7.93 5.92 -4.98
CA HIS A 137 6.66 5.39 -4.52
C HIS A 137 5.88 6.42 -3.69
N ARG A 138 6.53 7.06 -2.71
CA ARG A 138 5.88 8.07 -1.87
C ARG A 138 5.39 9.27 -2.68
N HIS A 139 6.16 9.71 -3.68
CA HIS A 139 5.72 10.75 -4.59
C HIS A 139 4.47 10.32 -5.38
N TRP A 140 4.47 9.10 -5.93
CA TRP A 140 3.31 8.56 -6.62
C TRP A 140 2.09 8.44 -5.69
N ALA A 141 2.25 7.93 -4.47
CA ALA A 141 1.18 7.80 -3.50
C ALA A 141 0.60 9.18 -3.09
N ALA A 142 1.47 10.18 -2.87
CA ALA A 142 1.05 11.55 -2.61
C ALA A 142 0.27 12.16 -3.79
N GLU A 143 0.68 11.86 -5.03
CA GLU A 143 -0.02 12.31 -6.23
C GLU A 143 -1.39 11.64 -6.38
N GLN A 144 -1.50 10.33 -6.08
CA GLN A 144 -2.80 9.64 -6.05
C GLN A 144 -3.74 10.26 -5.01
N LEU A 145 -3.23 10.56 -3.81
CA LEU A 145 -4.01 11.24 -2.78
C LEU A 145 -4.44 12.64 -3.23
N ARG A 146 -3.58 13.40 -3.91
CA ARG A 146 -3.89 14.72 -4.45
C ARG A 146 -5.00 14.64 -5.50
N VAL A 147 -4.92 13.69 -6.44
CA VAL A 147 -5.93 13.47 -7.47
C VAL A 147 -7.27 13.05 -6.85
N GLN A 148 -7.25 12.16 -5.85
CA GLN A 148 -8.44 11.74 -5.12
C GLN A 148 -9.08 12.91 -4.36
N ALA A 149 -8.27 13.71 -3.65
CA ALA A 149 -8.75 14.88 -2.92
C ALA A 149 -9.39 15.92 -3.86
N ASN A 150 -8.80 16.15 -5.04
CA ASN A 150 -9.37 17.02 -6.06
C ASN A 150 -10.72 16.49 -6.57
N SER A 151 -10.81 15.19 -6.86
CA SER A 151 -12.06 14.56 -7.31
C SER A 151 -13.17 14.70 -6.25
N LEU A 152 -12.85 14.49 -4.97
CA LEU A 152 -13.79 14.70 -3.86
C LEU A 152 -14.19 16.16 -3.71
N HIS A 153 -13.25 17.09 -3.90
CA HIS A 153 -13.53 18.53 -3.87
C HIS A 153 -14.50 18.92 -5.00
N ASP A 154 -14.28 18.44 -6.21
CA ASP A 154 -15.17 18.70 -7.35
C ASP A 154 -16.57 18.12 -7.13
N GLN A 155 -16.67 16.91 -6.57
CA GLN A 155 -17.96 16.32 -6.17
C GLN A 155 -18.68 17.16 -5.11
N ALA A 156 -17.96 17.62 -4.09
CA ALA A 156 -18.53 18.49 -3.06
C ALA A 156 -19.04 19.82 -3.64
N ARG A 157 -18.33 20.41 -4.60
CA ARG A 157 -18.77 21.63 -5.31
C ARG A 157 -20.06 21.40 -6.10
N VAL A 158 -20.19 20.26 -6.78
CA VAL A 158 -21.42 19.91 -7.51
C VAL A 158 -22.60 19.77 -6.53
N LEU A 159 -22.41 19.09 -5.40
CA LEU A 159 -23.44 18.96 -4.36
C LEU A 159 -23.84 20.33 -3.78
N GLU A 160 -22.88 21.21 -3.52
CA GLU A 160 -23.15 22.57 -3.03
C GLU A 160 -23.98 23.38 -4.04
N GLN A 161 -23.66 23.28 -5.34
CA GLN A 161 -24.43 23.94 -6.40
C GLN A 161 -25.86 23.39 -6.49
N GLN A 162 -26.04 22.08 -6.34
CA GLN A 162 -27.37 21.46 -6.31
C GLN A 162 -28.18 21.92 -5.10
N ALA A 163 -27.57 21.97 -3.91
CA ALA A 163 -28.21 22.46 -2.69
C ALA A 163 -28.63 23.94 -2.83
N LYS A 164 -27.77 24.80 -3.40
CA LYS A 164 -28.10 26.20 -3.69
C LYS A 164 -29.29 26.33 -4.64
N ARG A 165 -29.35 25.53 -5.71
CA ARG A 165 -30.50 25.51 -6.63
C ARG A 165 -31.77 25.06 -5.93
N ALA A 166 -31.71 23.99 -5.13
CA ALA A 166 -32.85 23.50 -4.37
C ALA A 166 -33.37 24.55 -3.37
N ALA A 167 -32.48 25.28 -2.69
CA ALA A 167 -32.84 26.36 -1.79
C ALA A 167 -33.53 27.53 -2.52
N LEU A 168 -33.02 27.95 -3.68
CA LEU A 168 -33.65 28.97 -4.51
C LEU A 168 -35.04 28.55 -5.01
N HIS A 169 -35.19 27.29 -5.44
CA HIS A 169 -36.50 26.74 -5.81
C HIS A 169 -37.46 26.73 -4.62
N ALA A 170 -37.02 26.27 -3.44
CA ALA A 170 -37.83 26.27 -2.23
C ALA A 170 -38.26 27.68 -1.82
N GLN A 171 -37.36 28.67 -1.93
CA GLN A 171 -37.68 30.08 -1.68
C GLN A 171 -38.73 30.60 -2.68
N ALA A 172 -38.54 30.37 -3.97
CA ALA A 172 -39.51 30.77 -5.00
C ALA A 172 -40.90 30.13 -4.78
N HIS A 173 -40.94 28.87 -4.36
CA HIS A 173 -42.18 28.20 -3.97
C HIS A 173 -42.83 28.85 -2.74
N ALA A 174 -42.06 29.16 -1.70
CA ALA A 174 -42.57 29.83 -0.51
C ALA A 174 -43.13 31.23 -0.82
N GLU A 175 -42.42 32.02 -1.64
CA GLU A 175 -42.86 33.34 -2.10
C GLU A 175 -44.15 33.25 -2.94
N ALA A 176 -44.23 32.29 -3.87
CA ALA A 176 -45.43 32.05 -4.68
C ALA A 176 -46.63 31.64 -3.82
N SER A 177 -46.44 30.74 -2.85
CA SER A 177 -47.49 30.33 -1.91
C SER A 177 -47.93 31.51 -1.03
N TYR A 178 -47.01 32.34 -0.56
CA TYR A 178 -47.33 33.55 0.20
C TYR A 178 -48.13 34.56 -0.63
N ALA A 179 -47.75 34.80 -1.89
CA ALA A 179 -48.47 35.68 -2.79
C ALA A 179 -49.92 35.21 -3.05
N LEU A 180 -50.13 33.89 -3.19
CA LEU A 180 -51.47 33.30 -3.28
C LEU A 180 -52.29 33.50 -2.00
N LEU A 181 -51.67 33.39 -0.83
CA LEU A 181 -52.34 33.61 0.44
C LEU A 181 -52.66 35.10 0.66
N ALA A 182 -51.76 36.01 0.28
CA ALA A 182 -51.99 37.44 0.35
C ALA A 182 -53.14 37.88 -0.57
N SER A 183 -53.26 37.29 -1.77
CA SER A 183 -54.32 37.63 -2.72
C SER A 183 -55.72 37.24 -2.25
N THR A 184 -55.86 36.16 -1.45
CA THR A 184 -57.15 35.77 -0.85
C THR A 184 -57.57 36.64 0.33
N HIS A 185 -56.63 37.35 0.96
CA HIS A 185 -56.91 38.28 2.07
C HIS A 185 -57.20 39.71 1.61
N THR A 186 -57.01 40.04 0.34
CA THR A 186 -57.46 41.32 -0.22
C THR A 186 -59.00 41.31 -0.30
N PRO A 187 -59.73 42.13 0.49
CA PRO A 187 -61.16 42.25 0.31
C PRO A 187 -61.43 42.80 -1.09
N LEU A 188 -62.37 42.19 -1.80
CA LEU A 188 -62.96 42.77 -3.00
C LEU A 188 -63.59 44.11 -2.60
N SER A 189 -62.83 45.21 -2.71
CA SER A 189 -63.39 46.54 -2.73
C SER A 189 -64.03 46.73 -4.10
N ALA A 190 -65.31 46.36 -4.19
CA ALA A 190 -66.26 46.79 -5.20
C ALA A 190 -67.45 47.43 -4.48
#